data_AF-A0A3S3CTB4-F1
#
_entry.id   AF-A0A3S3CTB4-F1
#
_cell.length_a   1.000
_cell.length_b   1.000
_cell.length_c   1.000
_cell.angle_alpha   90.00
_cell.angle_beta   90.00
_cell.angle_gamma   90.00
#
_symmetry.space_group_name_H-M   'P 1'
#
loop_
_entity.id
_entity.type
_entity.pdbx_description
1 polymer ?
#
loop_
_entity_poly.entity_id
_entity_poly.type
_entity_poly.pdbx_seq_one_letter_code
_entity_poly.pdbx_strand_id
1 'polypeptide(L)'
;GADQIGGADYTFDCTGNTKVMRQALEASHRGWGKSVIIGVAGAGQEIATRPFQLVTGRTWMGTAFGGARGRTDVPKIVDWYM
;
A
#
# COMPACT_ATOMS: atom_id res chain seq x y z
N GLY A 1 3.38 16.96 -22.07
CA GLY A 1 3.93 15.72 -22.66
C GLY A 1 3.34 14.58 -21.88
N ALA A 2 2.65 13.64 -22.55
CA ALA A 2 2.03 12.52 -21.87
C ALA A 2 3.12 11.68 -21.19
N ASP A 3 3.02 11.53 -19.88
CA ASP A 3 3.86 10.60 -19.14
C ASP A 3 3.62 9.19 -19.70
N GLN A 4 4.65 8.62 -20.33
CA GLN A 4 4.58 7.26 -20.88
C GLN A 4 4.83 6.19 -19.83
N ILE A 5 5.06 6.59 -18.58
CA ILE A 5 5.49 5.74 -17.48
C ILE A 5 4.34 5.58 -16.48
N GLY A 6 3.18 5.12 -16.94
CA GLY A 6 1.92 5.11 -16.17
C GLY A 6 1.90 4.28 -14.87
N GLY A 7 0.74 4.30 -14.22
CA GLY A 7 0.45 3.62 -12.96
C GLY A 7 -0.36 4.53 -12.02
N ALA A 8 -0.88 3.98 -10.92
CA ALA A 8 -1.61 4.78 -9.94
C ALA A 8 -0.66 5.44 -8.93
N ASP A 9 -0.94 6.68 -8.51
CA ASP A 9 -0.14 7.35 -7.48
C ASP A 9 -0.12 6.56 -6.16
N TYR A 10 -1.27 5.95 -5.83
CA TYR A 10 -1.47 5.12 -4.65
C TYR A 10 -2.16 3.83 -5.03
N THR A 11 -1.68 2.72 -4.49
CA THR A 11 -2.32 1.40 -4.58
C THR A 11 -2.47 0.80 -3.20
N PHE A 12 -3.55 0.07 -2.98
CA PHE A 12 -3.86 -0.53 -1.68
C PHE A 12 -4.17 -2.02 -1.86
N ASP A 13 -3.43 -2.89 -1.17
CA ASP A 13 -3.83 -4.29 -1.03
C ASP A 13 -4.69 -4.45 0.23
N CYS A 14 -5.94 -4.89 0.05
CA CYS A 14 -6.88 -5.18 1.13
C CYS A 14 -7.25 -6.67 1.18
N THR A 15 -6.43 -7.57 0.61
CA THR A 15 -6.80 -8.98 0.42
C THR A 15 -6.06 -9.95 1.34
N GLY A 16 -4.82 -9.63 1.72
CA GLY A 16 -3.96 -10.58 2.43
C GLY A 16 -3.30 -11.62 1.51
N ASN A 17 -3.41 -11.48 0.18
CA ASN A 17 -2.76 -12.35 -0.79
C ASN A 17 -1.45 -11.74 -1.30
N THR A 18 -0.32 -12.41 -1.07
CA THR A 18 1.02 -11.91 -1.45
C THR A 18 1.19 -11.66 -2.95
N LYS A 19 0.45 -12.37 -3.81
CA LYS A 19 0.44 -12.12 -5.26
C LYS A 19 -0.22 -10.78 -5.57
N VAL A 20 -1.32 -10.45 -4.89
CA VAL A 20 -2.03 -9.18 -5.05
C VAL A 20 -1.21 -8.03 -4.46
N MET A 21 -0.53 -8.25 -3.32
CA MET A 21 0.41 -7.26 -2.75
C MET A 21 1.51 -6.86 -3.74
N ARG A 22 2.10 -7.85 -4.45
CA ARG A 22 3.08 -7.57 -5.52
C ARG A 22 2.45 -6.83 -6.69
N GLN A 23 1.28 -7.26 -7.15
CA GLN A 23 0.56 -6.59 -8.25
C GLN A 23 0.23 -5.14 -7.91
N ALA A 24 -0.19 -4.86 -6.68
CA ALA A 24 -0.43 -3.50 -6.22
C ALA A 24 0.84 -2.64 -6.34
N LEU A 25 1.99 -3.11 -5.84
CA LEU A 25 3.25 -2.39 -6.01
C LEU A 25 3.59 -2.13 -7.49
N GLU A 26 3.53 -3.15 -8.34
CA GLU A 26 3.91 -3.02 -9.75
C GLU A 26 2.91 -2.18 -10.57
N ALA A 27 1.67 -2.04 -10.10
CA ALA A 27 0.65 -1.15 -10.67
C ALA A 27 0.80 0.32 -10.23
N SER A 28 1.56 0.60 -9.16
CA SER A 28 1.83 1.98 -8.73
C SER A 28 2.75 2.71 -9.72
N HIS A 29 2.63 4.03 -9.76
CA HIS A 29 3.35 4.89 -10.70
C HIS A 29 4.86 4.75 -10.56
N ARG A 30 5.58 4.64 -11.67
CA ARG A 30 7.05 4.67 -11.63
C ARG A 30 7.52 6.06 -11.26
N GLY A 31 8.48 6.18 -10.36
CA GLY A 31 9.05 7.45 -9.92
C GLY A 31 8.55 7.93 -8.56
N TRP A 32 7.24 7.79 -8.26
CA TRP A 32 6.67 8.29 -7.00
C TRP A 32 5.54 7.44 -6.39
N GLY A 33 5.14 6.35 -7.06
CA GLY A 33 4.00 5.54 -6.62
C GLY A 33 4.19 4.94 -5.23
N LYS A 34 3.12 4.91 -4.44
CA LYS A 34 3.10 4.32 -3.09
C LYS A 34 2.13 3.15 -3.04
N SER A 35 2.63 1.99 -2.62
CA SER A 35 1.81 0.80 -2.41
C SER A 35 1.71 0.48 -0.92
N VAL A 36 0.47 0.43 -0.43
CA VAL A 36 0.15 0.22 1.00
C VAL A 36 -0.48 -1.16 1.18
N ILE A 37 0.18 -2.01 1.96
CA ILE A 37 -0.35 -3.30 2.39
C ILE A 37 -1.25 -3.08 3.61
N ILE A 38 -2.55 -3.38 3.47
CA ILE A 38 -3.54 -3.38 4.54
C ILE A 38 -3.95 -4.81 4.90
N GLY A 39 -4.04 -5.69 3.90
CA GLY A 39 -4.37 -7.09 4.08
C GLY A 39 -3.31 -7.86 4.88
N VAL A 40 -3.75 -8.80 5.72
CA VAL A 40 -2.86 -9.63 6.55
C VAL A 40 -2.60 -10.96 5.85
N ALA A 41 -1.35 -11.24 5.51
CA ALA A 41 -0.96 -12.49 4.87
C ALA A 41 -0.96 -13.67 5.86
N GLY A 42 -1.14 -14.88 5.33
CA GLY A 42 -1.01 -16.11 6.10
C GLY A 42 0.41 -16.33 6.64
N ALA A 43 0.54 -17.13 7.69
CA ALA A 43 1.82 -17.42 8.34
C ALA A 43 2.84 -18.02 7.35
N GLY A 44 4.09 -17.55 7.42
CA GLY A 44 5.20 -18.00 6.57
C GLY A 44 5.14 -17.55 5.11
N GLN A 45 4.18 -16.70 4.74
CA GLN A 45 4.11 -16.13 3.40
C GLN A 45 5.10 -14.95 3.27
N GLU A 46 5.76 -14.88 2.12
CA GLU A 46 6.68 -13.79 1.78
C GLU A 46 6.16 -13.01 0.59
N ILE A 47 6.41 -11.70 0.62
CA ILE A 47 6.20 -10.80 -0.51
C ILE A 47 7.53 -10.59 -1.23
N ALA A 48 7.50 -10.54 -2.55
CA ALA A 48 8.70 -10.34 -3.35
C ALA A 48 8.41 -9.53 -4.61
N THR A 49 9.39 -8.76 -5.05
CA THR A 49 9.39 -8.03 -6.32
C THR A 49 10.83 -7.87 -6.83
N ARG A 50 11.00 -7.33 -8.04
CA ARG A 50 12.34 -6.96 -8.53
C ARG A 50 12.79 -5.68 -7.81
N PRO A 51 14.01 -5.62 -7.22
CA PRO A 51 14.48 -4.42 -6.52
C PRO A 51 14.43 -3.14 -7.37
N PHE A 52 14.56 -3.27 -8.69
CA PHE A 52 14.44 -2.16 -9.63
C PHE A 52 13.09 -1.42 -9.55
N GLN A 53 12.01 -2.10 -9.12
CA GLN A 53 10.72 -1.45 -8.88
C GLN A 53 10.84 -0.34 -7.83
N LEU A 54 11.61 -0.57 -6.76
CA LEU A 54 11.85 0.40 -5.69
C LEU A 54 12.91 1.43 -6.08
N VAL A 55 14.01 0.99 -6.70
CA VAL A 55 15.08 1.90 -7.20
C VAL A 55 14.51 2.95 -8.16
N THR A 56 13.50 2.58 -8.95
CA THR A 56 12.83 3.51 -9.86
C THR A 56 11.72 4.32 -9.21
N GLY A 57 11.72 4.45 -7.87
CA GLY A 57 10.95 5.46 -7.14
C GLY A 57 9.63 4.98 -6.53
N ARG A 58 9.28 3.70 -6.64
CA ARG A 58 8.13 3.17 -5.90
C ARG A 58 8.46 2.98 -4.43
N THR A 59 7.49 3.23 -3.57
CA THR A 59 7.58 2.95 -2.13
C THR A 59 6.62 1.82 -1.77
N TRP A 60 7.11 0.84 -1.02
CA TRP A 60 6.29 -0.25 -0.49
C TRP A 60 6.22 -0.15 1.03
N MET A 61 5.02 -0.04 1.59
CA MET A 61 4.80 0.17 3.01
C MET A 61 3.58 -0.61 3.51
N GLY A 62 3.49 -0.78 4.83
CA GLY A 62 2.33 -1.39 5.48
C GLY A 62 1.62 -0.41 6.41
N THR A 63 0.43 -0.77 6.86
CA THR A 63 -0.27 -0.07 7.93
C THR A 63 -0.92 -1.05 8.90
N ALA A 64 -1.05 -0.63 10.15
CA ALA A 64 -1.84 -1.32 11.16
C ALA A 64 -2.90 -0.34 11.67
N PHE A 65 -4.16 -0.78 11.72
CA PHE A 65 -5.29 0.03 12.18
C PHE A 65 -5.40 1.38 11.44
N GLY A 66 -5.02 1.43 10.16
CA GLY A 66 -5.02 2.67 9.36
C GLY A 66 -4.06 3.76 9.85
N GLY A 67 -3.14 3.44 10.76
CA GLY A 67 -2.26 4.41 11.42
C GLY A 67 -2.94 5.19 12.55
N ALA A 68 -4.17 4.85 12.92
CA ALA A 68 -4.88 5.52 14.01
C ALA A 68 -4.31 5.12 15.38
N ARG A 69 -4.24 6.08 16.30
CA ARG A 69 -3.95 5.81 17.71
C ARG A 69 -5.27 5.58 18.43
N GLY A 70 -5.53 4.32 18.80
CA GLY A 70 -6.82 3.87 19.34
C GLY A 70 -7.48 4.83 20.35
N ARG A 71 -6.74 5.25 21.39
CA ARG A 71 -7.32 6.07 22.47
C ARG A 71 -7.63 7.51 22.08
N THR A 72 -6.92 8.09 21.12
CA THR A 72 -7.03 9.52 20.78
C THR A 72 -7.73 9.78 19.46
N ASP A 73 -7.63 8.85 18.51
CA ASP A 73 -8.13 9.04 17.15
C ASP A 73 -9.49 8.36 16.95
N VAL A 74 -9.78 7.23 17.63
CA VAL A 74 -11.09 6.56 17.52
C VAL A 74 -12.25 7.43 18.01
N PRO A 75 -12.19 8.11 19.17
CA PRO A 75 -13.28 8.99 19.60
C PRO A 75 -13.58 10.08 18.57
N LYS A 76 -12.55 10.67 17.95
CA LYS A 76 -12.72 11.68 16.89
C LYS A 76 -13.40 11.11 15.65
N ILE A 77 -13.09 9.87 15.27
CA ILE A 77 -13.72 9.21 14.13
C ILE A 77 -15.21 8.98 14.43
N VAL A 78 -15.58 8.61 15.66
CA VAL A 78 -17.00 8.51 16.07
C VAL A 78 -17.68 9.86 15.91
N ASP A 79 -17.10 10.94 16.45
CA ASP A 79 -17.66 12.30 16.37
C ASP A 79 -17.84 12.80 14.92
N TRP A 80 -17.06 12.29 13.95
CA TRP A 80 -17.19 12.68 12.54
C TRP A 80 -18.33 12.00 11.80
N TYR A 81 -18.75 10.80 12.24
CA TYR A 81 -19.61 9.91 11.45
C TYR A 81 -20.86 9.41 12.20
N MET A 82 -21.02 9.74 13.48
CA MET A 82 -22.20 9.45 14.30
C MET A 82 -22.73 10.70 14.98
#